data_AF-A0A2H0WAK9-F1
#
_entry.id   AF-A0A2H0WAK9-F1
#
_cell.length_a   1.000
_cell.length_b   1.000
_cell.length_c   1.000
_cell.angle_alpha   90.00
_cell.angle_beta   90.00
_cell.angle_gamma   90.00
#
_symmetry.space_group_name_H-M   'P 1'
#
loop_
_entity.id
_entity.type
_entity.pdbx_description
1 polymer ?
#
loop_
_entity_poly.entity_id
_entity_poly.type
_entity_poly.pdbx_seq_one_letter_code
_entity_poly.pdbx_strand_id
1 'polypeptide(L)'
;MNSFLNEKKFLFIGLISGSFLGCLLIFKLQKNIKVLEKQEQKGIEISYNQLPNPSVLIPPSPSPSPSPIPTPKPSPSPLPSPSPSPEPKIYPTSQELDSSFAKYATEYRLDLNILRQLASCESGFNTYAVNNPYAGLYQFNSTSWINTRKRMGLNPDPDLRFNWEESIKTAAFKISQDGLGSWPSCQNKL
;
A
#
# COMPACT_ATOMS: atom_id res chain seq x y z
N MET A 1 11.41 -56.38 -39.92
CA MET A 1 10.44 -57.28 -40.57
C MET A 1 9.31 -57.48 -39.57
N ASN A 2 8.27 -56.64 -39.65
CA ASN A 2 6.96 -56.91 -40.30
C ASN A 2 6.16 -57.95 -39.48
N SER A 3 4.90 -57.75 -39.07
CA SER A 3 3.87 -56.76 -39.42
C SER A 3 2.60 -56.97 -38.55
N PHE A 4 1.80 -55.90 -38.32
CA PHE A 4 0.33 -55.80 -38.52
C PHE A 4 -0.64 -56.66 -37.64
N LEU A 5 -1.82 -56.26 -37.12
CA LEU A 5 -2.89 -55.24 -37.35
C LEU A 5 -3.59 -54.93 -35.98
N ASN A 6 -4.06 -53.73 -35.60
CA ASN A 6 -5.10 -52.79 -36.09
C ASN A 6 -6.56 -53.28 -35.99
N GLU A 7 -7.34 -52.68 -35.07
CA GLU A 7 -8.81 -52.51 -35.03
C GLU A 7 -9.12 -51.59 -33.82
N LYS A 8 -9.92 -50.51 -33.79
CA LYS A 8 -10.89 -49.87 -34.69
C LYS A 8 -10.97 -48.37 -34.37
N LYS A 9 -11.09 -47.54 -35.40
CA LYS A 9 -11.55 -46.14 -35.34
C LYS A 9 -13.07 -46.08 -35.57
N PHE A 10 -13.60 -44.88 -35.29
CA PHE A 10 -14.89 -44.26 -35.70
C PHE A 10 -16.03 -44.36 -34.68
N LEU A 11 -16.86 -43.34 -34.41
CA LEU A 11 -16.92 -41.89 -34.70
C LEU A 11 -18.31 -41.46 -34.17
N PHE A 12 -18.46 -40.38 -33.40
CA PHE A 12 -19.68 -39.57 -33.45
C PHE A 12 -19.39 -38.12 -33.04
N ILE A 13 -19.90 -37.22 -33.86
CA ILE A 13 -19.71 -35.79 -33.92
C ILE A 13 -20.91 -35.11 -33.24
N GLY A 14 -20.66 -34.01 -32.52
CA GLY A 14 -21.55 -32.83 -32.50
C GLY A 14 -22.34 -32.56 -31.21
N LEU A 15 -22.13 -31.38 -30.61
CA LEU A 15 -23.10 -30.26 -30.64
C LEU A 15 -22.60 -29.04 -29.80
N ILE A 16 -22.68 -27.86 -30.41
CA ILE A 16 -22.47 -26.53 -29.81
C ILE A 16 -23.83 -25.96 -29.38
N SER A 17 -23.91 -25.34 -28.18
CA SER A 17 -24.79 -24.23 -27.72
C SER A 17 -24.91 -24.37 -26.18
N GLY A 18 -24.70 -23.40 -25.30
CA GLY A 18 -24.97 -21.96 -25.33
C GLY A 18 -26.20 -21.68 -24.44
N SER A 19 -26.02 -21.23 -23.18
CA SER A 19 -27.00 -20.37 -22.45
C SER A 19 -26.62 -20.06 -20.99
N PHE A 20 -26.03 -18.88 -20.78
CA PHE A 20 -26.64 -17.74 -20.08
C PHE A 20 -27.79 -17.99 -19.08
N LEU A 21 -27.59 -18.76 -18.00
CA LEU A 21 -28.56 -18.79 -16.89
C LEU A 21 -27.97 -18.75 -15.47
N GLY A 22 -26.71 -18.30 -15.33
CA GLY A 22 -26.05 -18.12 -14.03
C GLY A 22 -25.88 -16.67 -13.57
N CYS A 23 -26.26 -15.68 -14.39
CA CYS A 23 -26.00 -14.25 -14.12
C CYS A 23 -27.20 -13.50 -13.48
N LEU A 24 -28.29 -14.19 -13.14
CA LEU A 24 -29.52 -13.55 -12.61
C LEU A 24 -29.78 -13.80 -11.10
N LEU A 25 -28.80 -14.32 -10.35
CA LEU A 25 -28.92 -14.55 -8.89
C LEU A 25 -28.06 -13.61 -8.02
N ILE A 26 -27.24 -12.74 -8.60
CA ILE A 26 -26.35 -11.82 -7.83
C ILE A 26 -26.97 -10.41 -7.62
N PHE A 27 -28.09 -10.05 -8.25
CA PHE A 27 -28.64 -8.68 -8.21
C PHE A 27 -29.80 -8.41 -7.22
N LYS A 28 -30.14 -9.33 -6.32
CA LYS A 28 -31.27 -9.15 -5.35
C LYS A 28 -30.88 -9.16 -3.86
N LEU A 29 -29.65 -8.79 -3.50
CA LEU A 29 -29.22 -8.62 -2.10
C LEU A 29 -28.44 -7.31 -1.86
N GLN A 30 -28.84 -6.20 -2.49
CA GLN A 30 -28.17 -4.90 -2.25
C GLN A 30 -29.08 -3.66 -2.13
N LYS A 31 -30.34 -3.82 -1.73
CA LYS A 31 -31.16 -2.68 -1.27
C LYS A 31 -32.07 -3.17 -0.14
N ASN A 32 -31.98 -2.54 1.04
CA ASN A 32 -33.08 -2.29 2.01
C ASN A 32 -32.67 -2.18 3.49
N ILE A 33 -31.58 -1.50 3.89
CA ILE A 33 -31.47 -1.01 5.29
C ILE A 33 -30.80 0.37 5.33
N LYS A 34 -31.55 1.40 4.93
CA LYS A 34 -31.32 2.80 5.31
C LYS A 34 -32.68 3.48 5.42
N VAL A 35 -33.46 3.15 6.45
CA VAL A 35 -34.54 4.01 6.97
C VAL A 35 -34.75 3.60 8.43
N LEU A 36 -33.97 4.16 9.35
CA LEU A 36 -34.39 4.31 10.75
C LEU A 36 -34.49 5.81 10.99
N GLU A 37 -35.47 6.41 10.32
CA GLU A 37 -36.03 7.72 10.68
C GLU A 37 -36.53 7.63 12.12
N LYS A 38 -35.95 8.47 12.98
CA LYS A 38 -36.56 9.72 13.47
C LYS A 38 -37.60 9.45 14.55
N GLN A 39 -37.10 9.47 15.79
CA GLN A 39 -37.91 9.42 17.00
C GLN A 39 -38.74 10.69 17.12
N GLU A 40 -40.06 10.49 17.12
CA GLU A 40 -41.11 11.41 17.50
C GLU A 40 -41.18 11.46 19.03
N GLN A 41 -41.01 12.63 19.65
CA GLN A 41 -41.29 12.80 21.07
C GLN A 41 -42.32 13.91 21.30
N LYS A 42 -43.52 13.37 21.42
CA LYS A 42 -44.81 13.90 21.84
C LYS A 42 -44.71 14.65 23.18
N GLY A 43 -45.38 15.80 23.23
CA GLY A 43 -45.46 16.67 24.40
C GLY A 43 -46.23 16.06 25.57
N ILE A 44 -45.92 16.59 26.76
CA ILE A 44 -46.71 16.47 27.98
C ILE A 44 -46.68 17.85 28.67
N GLU A 45 -47.82 18.54 28.62
CA GLU A 45 -48.21 19.64 29.51
C GLU A 45 -48.66 19.08 30.86
N ILE A 46 -48.25 19.69 31.99
CA ILE A 46 -49.06 19.93 33.23
C ILE A 46 -48.35 21.09 33.97
N SER A 47 -48.85 22.33 33.96
CA SER A 47 -49.92 22.93 34.79
C SER A 47 -49.58 23.08 36.27
N TYR A 48 -49.33 24.33 36.72
CA TYR A 48 -49.79 24.87 38.02
C TYR A 48 -49.99 26.40 37.92
N ASN A 49 -51.21 26.84 38.18
CA ASN A 49 -51.62 28.25 38.35
C ASN A 49 -51.22 28.79 39.72
N GLN A 50 -50.79 30.07 39.82
CA GLN A 50 -51.62 31.19 40.32
C GLN A 50 -50.80 32.45 40.69
N LEU A 51 -51.13 33.54 39.98
CA LEU A 51 -51.18 35.00 40.28
C LEU A 51 -50.45 35.58 41.52
N PRO A 52 -49.79 36.75 41.37
CA PRO A 52 -50.53 38.01 41.58
C PRO A 52 -50.24 39.16 40.59
N ASN A 53 -51.32 39.90 40.30
CA ASN A 53 -51.41 41.36 40.07
C ASN A 53 -50.90 41.99 38.74
N PRO A 54 -51.78 42.62 37.93
CA PRO A 54 -51.38 43.34 36.72
C PRO A 54 -50.91 44.75 37.07
N SER A 55 -49.60 44.96 37.12
CA SER A 55 -49.02 46.31 37.04
C SER A 55 -48.83 46.66 35.56
N VAL A 56 -49.59 47.64 35.08
CA VAL A 56 -49.48 48.17 33.73
C VAL A 56 -48.09 48.78 33.56
N LEU A 57 -47.20 48.08 32.85
CA LEU A 57 -45.85 48.56 32.53
C LEU A 57 -45.87 49.20 31.15
N ILE A 58 -45.63 50.51 31.11
CA ILE A 58 -45.47 51.31 29.89
C ILE A 58 -44.27 50.74 29.09
N PRO A 59 -44.38 50.51 27.77
CA PRO A 59 -43.24 50.04 26.99
C PRO A 59 -42.15 51.13 26.95
N PRO A 60 -40.88 50.82 27.27
CA PRO A 60 -39.80 51.77 27.11
C PRO A 60 -39.53 52.06 25.62
N SER A 61 -39.23 53.33 25.34
CA SER A 61 -38.78 53.84 24.03
C SER A 61 -37.67 52.98 23.42
N PRO A 62 -37.62 52.78 22.08
CA PRO A 62 -36.57 51.98 21.46
C PRO A 62 -35.19 52.58 21.76
N SER A 63 -34.31 51.76 22.33
CA SER A 63 -32.90 52.10 22.58
C SER A 63 -32.16 52.27 21.24
N PRO A 64 -31.22 53.22 21.11
CA PRO A 64 -30.40 53.33 19.91
C PRO A 64 -29.64 52.01 19.67
N SER A 65 -29.66 51.56 18.41
CA SER A 65 -28.93 50.37 17.96
C SER A 65 -27.42 50.58 18.18
N PRO A 66 -26.69 49.62 18.77
CA PRO A 66 -25.25 49.74 18.92
C PRO A 66 -24.57 49.82 17.56
N SER A 67 -23.59 50.71 17.45
CA SER A 67 -22.72 50.87 16.27
C SER A 67 -21.89 49.60 16.06
N PRO A 68 -21.65 49.13 14.81
CA PRO A 68 -20.88 47.92 14.57
C PRO A 68 -19.45 48.05 15.13
N ILE A 69 -19.07 47.10 15.97
CA ILE A 69 -17.71 46.97 16.49
C ILE A 69 -16.79 46.57 15.34
N PRO A 70 -15.66 47.26 15.12
CA PRO A 70 -14.71 46.88 14.08
C PRO A 70 -14.17 45.46 14.36
N THR A 71 -14.29 44.60 13.36
CA THR A 71 -13.75 43.24 13.40
C THR A 71 -12.22 43.31 13.52
N PRO A 72 -11.60 42.59 14.47
CA PRO A 72 -10.14 42.58 14.61
C PRO A 72 -9.50 42.04 13.33
N LYS A 73 -8.47 42.76 12.85
CA LYS A 73 -7.68 42.38 11.69
C LYS A 73 -7.04 40.99 11.94
N PRO A 74 -7.08 40.06 10.97
CA PRO A 74 -6.47 38.75 11.15
C PRO A 74 -4.98 38.90 11.48
N SER A 75 -4.55 38.24 12.55
CA SER A 75 -3.15 38.15 12.96
C SER A 75 -2.34 37.43 11.87
N PRO A 76 -1.12 37.89 11.53
CA PRO A 76 -0.29 37.18 10.56
C PRO A 76 -0.02 35.76 11.03
N SER A 77 -0.24 34.79 10.14
CA SER A 77 0.08 33.39 10.37
C SER A 77 1.59 33.23 10.56
N PRO A 78 2.05 32.40 11.51
CA PRO A 78 3.48 32.14 11.68
C PRO A 78 4.08 31.57 10.39
N LEU A 79 5.27 32.06 10.05
CA LEU A 79 6.04 31.62 8.88
C LEU A 79 6.40 30.13 9.06
N PRO A 80 6.28 29.28 8.02
CA PRO A 80 6.70 27.89 8.12
C PRO A 80 8.18 27.81 8.52
N SER A 81 8.48 27.02 9.56
CA SER A 81 9.85 26.72 9.97
C SER A 81 10.62 26.11 8.79
N PRO A 82 11.92 26.44 8.61
CA PRO A 82 12.74 25.80 7.59
C PRO A 82 12.73 24.28 7.77
N SER A 83 12.54 23.56 6.67
CA SER A 83 12.66 22.11 6.63
C SER A 83 14.10 21.72 6.99
N PRO A 84 14.32 20.66 7.79
CA PRO A 84 15.67 20.17 8.04
C PRO A 84 16.38 19.84 6.73
N SER A 85 17.68 20.13 6.67
CA SER A 85 18.54 19.71 5.56
C SER A 85 18.58 18.19 5.48
N PRO A 86 18.52 17.58 4.28
CA PRO A 86 18.66 16.13 4.15
C PRO A 86 20.01 15.66 4.70
N GLU A 87 19.97 14.56 5.44
CA GLU A 87 21.15 13.91 5.99
C GLU A 87 22.01 13.28 4.85
N PRO A 88 23.35 13.24 4.96
CA PRO A 88 24.20 12.64 3.94
C PRO A 88 23.91 11.14 3.77
N LYS A 89 23.82 10.67 2.52
CA LYS A 89 23.73 9.24 2.22
C LYS A 89 25.10 8.57 2.39
N ILE A 90 25.14 7.46 3.12
CA ILE A 90 26.36 6.66 3.33
C ILE A 90 26.38 5.49 2.33
N TYR A 91 27.37 5.46 1.44
CA TYR A 91 27.57 4.36 0.50
C TYR A 91 28.60 3.37 1.05
N PRO A 92 28.44 2.05 0.82
CA PRO A 92 29.47 1.09 1.17
C PRO A 92 30.71 1.30 0.31
N THR A 93 31.87 1.04 0.89
CA THR A 93 33.10 0.85 0.13
C THR A 93 33.00 -0.41 -0.73
N SER A 94 33.83 -0.48 -1.78
CA SER A 94 33.92 -1.70 -2.61
C SER A 94 34.29 -2.93 -1.79
N GLN A 95 35.15 -2.78 -0.77
CA GLN A 95 35.56 -3.88 0.11
C GLN A 95 34.40 -4.40 0.98
N GLU A 96 33.58 -3.51 1.56
CA GLU A 96 32.40 -3.89 2.35
C GLU A 96 31.35 -4.59 1.47
N LEU A 97 31.16 -4.09 0.26
CA LEU A 97 30.24 -4.67 -0.71
C LEU A 97 30.71 -6.07 -1.13
N ASP A 98 32.00 -6.23 -1.46
CA ASP A 98 32.60 -7.52 -1.84
C ASP A 98 32.54 -8.55 -0.70
N SER A 99 32.81 -8.11 0.52
CA SER A 99 32.69 -8.94 1.71
C SER A 99 31.25 -9.42 1.92
N SER A 100 30.27 -8.53 1.70
CA SER A 100 28.84 -8.86 1.80
C SER A 100 28.39 -9.85 0.74
N PHE A 101 28.83 -9.67 -0.52
CA PHE A 101 28.57 -10.63 -1.59
C PHE A 101 29.14 -12.01 -1.27
N ALA A 102 30.41 -12.08 -0.85
CA ALA A 102 31.06 -13.35 -0.51
C ALA A 102 30.38 -14.07 0.66
N LYS A 103 30.03 -13.31 1.71
CA LYS A 103 29.32 -13.83 2.89
C LYS A 103 28.00 -14.49 2.50
N TYR A 104 27.13 -13.78 1.80
CA TYR A 104 25.79 -14.29 1.49
C TYR A 104 25.77 -15.26 0.32
N ALA A 105 26.71 -15.18 -0.63
CA ALA A 105 26.91 -16.25 -1.62
C ALA A 105 27.24 -17.58 -0.93
N THR A 106 28.13 -17.55 0.06
CA THR A 106 28.48 -18.74 0.85
C THR A 106 27.30 -19.22 1.70
N GLU A 107 26.62 -18.33 2.42
CA GLU A 107 25.47 -18.66 3.29
C GLU A 107 24.34 -19.36 2.52
N TYR A 108 24.02 -18.87 1.32
CA TYR A 108 22.92 -19.40 0.49
C TYR A 108 23.35 -20.36 -0.62
N ARG A 109 24.63 -20.76 -0.64
CA ARG A 109 25.22 -21.69 -1.64
C ARG A 109 25.01 -21.24 -3.08
N LEU A 110 25.23 -19.95 -3.34
CA LEU A 110 25.15 -19.35 -4.66
C LEU A 110 26.54 -19.08 -5.23
N ASP A 111 26.63 -19.00 -6.55
CA ASP A 111 27.80 -18.40 -7.19
C ASP A 111 27.82 -16.89 -6.86
N LEU A 112 28.97 -16.42 -6.37
CA LEU A 112 29.20 -15.01 -6.03
C LEU A 112 28.96 -14.07 -7.22
N ASN A 113 29.28 -14.52 -8.44
CA ASN A 113 29.10 -13.73 -9.65
C ASN A 113 27.63 -13.45 -9.93
N ILE A 114 26.71 -14.36 -9.60
CA ILE A 114 25.27 -14.12 -9.75
C ILE A 114 24.86 -12.89 -8.93
N LEU A 115 25.29 -12.79 -7.67
CA LEU A 115 24.95 -11.65 -6.82
C LEU A 115 25.58 -10.34 -7.32
N ARG A 116 26.86 -10.36 -7.72
CA ARG A 116 27.58 -9.17 -8.23
C ARG A 116 27.00 -8.67 -9.54
N GLN A 117 26.85 -9.55 -10.52
CA GLN A 117 26.37 -9.17 -11.85
C GLN A 117 24.91 -8.73 -11.80
N LEU A 118 24.08 -9.36 -10.98
CA LEU A 118 22.71 -8.92 -10.78
C LEU A 118 22.65 -7.52 -10.15
N ALA A 119 23.40 -7.26 -9.07
CA ALA A 119 23.46 -5.92 -8.46
C ALA A 119 23.98 -4.84 -9.43
N SER A 120 24.98 -5.19 -10.25
CA SER A 120 25.48 -4.32 -11.33
C SER A 120 24.38 -4.03 -12.36
N CYS A 121 23.65 -5.06 -12.79
CA CYS A 121 22.59 -4.92 -13.79
C CYS A 121 21.39 -4.10 -13.27
N GLU A 122 20.98 -4.30 -12.01
CA GLU A 122 19.80 -3.64 -11.44
C GLU A 122 20.04 -2.17 -11.10
N SER A 123 21.20 -1.83 -10.55
CA SER A 123 21.45 -0.47 -10.03
C SER A 123 22.84 0.09 -10.32
N GLY A 124 23.74 -0.67 -10.95
CA GLY A 124 25.15 -0.28 -11.07
C GLY A 124 25.83 -0.15 -9.71
N PHE A 125 25.47 -1.01 -8.76
CA PHE A 125 25.91 -0.97 -7.35
C PHE A 125 25.41 0.22 -6.52
N ASN A 126 24.41 0.97 -7.00
CA ASN A 126 23.83 2.09 -6.25
C ASN A 126 22.81 1.61 -5.20
N THR A 127 23.21 1.64 -3.93
CA THR A 127 22.38 1.21 -2.78
C THR A 127 21.18 2.11 -2.53
N TYR A 128 21.16 3.34 -3.07
CA TYR A 128 20.05 4.28 -2.97
C TYR A 128 19.32 4.48 -4.31
N ALA A 129 19.50 3.57 -5.27
CA ALA A 129 18.78 3.62 -6.53
C ALA A 129 17.27 3.51 -6.29
N VAL A 130 16.49 4.39 -6.92
CA VAL A 130 15.04 4.41 -6.83
C VAL A 130 14.45 4.47 -8.23
N ASN A 131 13.60 3.50 -8.54
CA ASN A 131 12.75 3.50 -9.72
C ASN A 131 11.35 3.08 -9.28
N ASN A 132 10.60 4.02 -8.69
CA ASN A 132 9.33 3.77 -8.03
C ASN A 132 8.45 2.75 -8.79
N PRO A 133 8.06 1.59 -8.22
CA PRO A 133 8.12 1.19 -6.79
C PRO A 133 9.39 0.45 -6.34
N TYR A 134 10.39 0.32 -7.21
CA TYR A 134 11.62 -0.43 -6.98
C TYR A 134 12.68 0.42 -6.28
N ALA A 135 13.43 -0.20 -5.37
CA ALA A 135 14.45 0.49 -4.60
C ALA A 135 15.64 -0.40 -4.23
N GLY A 136 16.78 0.24 -4.02
CA GLY A 136 17.97 -0.38 -3.48
C GLY A 136 18.84 -1.07 -4.52
N LEU A 137 19.87 -1.75 -4.02
CA LEU A 137 20.90 -2.41 -4.81
C LEU A 137 20.34 -3.40 -5.86
N TYR A 138 19.28 -4.12 -5.49
CA TYR A 138 18.62 -5.13 -6.34
C TYR A 138 17.27 -4.70 -6.88
N GLN A 139 16.93 -3.42 -6.79
CA GLN A 139 15.66 -2.86 -7.26
C GLN A 139 14.46 -3.71 -6.81
N PHE A 140 14.36 -3.99 -5.51
CA PHE A 140 13.24 -4.76 -4.97
C PHE A 140 11.94 -3.94 -5.00
N ASN A 141 10.85 -4.53 -5.48
CA ASN A 141 9.51 -4.01 -5.24
C ASN A 141 9.18 -4.10 -3.73
N SER A 142 8.52 -3.09 -3.17
CA SER A 142 8.19 -3.03 -1.73
C SER A 142 7.39 -4.24 -1.24
N THR A 143 6.38 -4.69 -1.98
CA THR A 143 5.56 -5.85 -1.60
C THR A 143 6.37 -7.13 -1.66
N SER A 144 7.15 -7.32 -2.73
CA SER A 144 8.03 -8.47 -2.87
C SER A 144 9.08 -8.53 -1.77
N TRP A 145 9.63 -7.38 -1.36
CA TRP A 145 10.54 -7.26 -0.22
C TRP A 145 9.89 -7.73 1.07
N ILE A 146 8.76 -7.12 1.44
CA ILE A 146 8.03 -7.45 2.67
C ILE A 146 7.75 -8.96 2.76
N ASN A 147 7.25 -9.55 1.67
CA ASN A 147 6.92 -10.97 1.65
C ASN A 147 8.19 -11.84 1.77
N THR A 148 9.27 -11.48 1.07
CA THR A 148 10.54 -12.22 1.13
C THR A 148 11.13 -12.18 2.53
N ARG A 149 11.18 -11.00 3.17
CA ARG A 149 11.69 -10.80 4.54
C ARG A 149 10.87 -11.55 5.57
N LYS A 150 9.54 -11.59 5.42
CA LYS A 150 8.67 -12.42 6.26
C LYS A 150 8.99 -13.91 6.15
N ARG A 151 9.26 -14.43 4.95
CA ARG A 151 9.71 -15.84 4.78
C ARG A 151 11.06 -16.11 5.45
N MET A 152 11.93 -15.10 5.52
CA MET A 152 13.22 -15.20 6.24
C MET A 152 13.08 -15.09 7.76
N GLY A 153 11.91 -14.70 8.28
CA GLY A 153 11.76 -14.36 9.70
C GLY A 153 12.51 -13.09 10.13
N LEU A 154 12.74 -12.15 9.19
CA LEU A 154 13.49 -10.91 9.44
C LEU A 154 12.59 -9.68 9.35
N ASN A 155 13.08 -8.53 9.84
CA ASN A 155 12.36 -7.25 9.78
C ASN A 155 11.91 -6.93 8.35
N PRO A 156 10.59 -6.83 8.06
CA PRO A 156 10.07 -6.62 6.72
C PRO A 156 10.00 -5.16 6.28
N ASP A 157 10.51 -4.22 7.08
CA ASP A 157 10.56 -2.79 6.75
C ASP A 157 11.11 -2.56 5.32
N PRO A 158 10.31 -1.96 4.41
CA PRO A 158 10.72 -1.73 3.02
C PRO A 158 11.89 -0.76 2.85
N ASP A 159 12.20 0.08 3.84
CA ASP A 159 13.32 1.02 3.74
C ASP A 159 14.68 0.33 3.90
N LEU A 160 14.69 -0.88 4.46
CA LEU A 160 15.88 -1.74 4.50
C LEU A 160 16.36 -2.17 3.10
N ARG A 161 15.58 -1.94 2.03
CA ARG A 161 16.07 -2.10 0.65
C ARG A 161 17.30 -1.23 0.35
N PHE A 162 17.44 -0.10 1.04
CA PHE A 162 18.55 0.84 0.88
C PHE A 162 19.81 0.43 1.66
N ASN A 163 19.68 -0.50 2.62
CA ASN A 163 20.83 -1.07 3.30
C ASN A 163 21.44 -2.18 2.42
N TRP A 164 22.73 -2.07 2.07
CA TRP A 164 23.37 -3.02 1.16
C TRP A 164 23.41 -4.44 1.72
N GLU A 165 23.69 -4.63 3.01
CA GLU A 165 23.77 -5.97 3.60
C GLU A 165 22.40 -6.64 3.59
N GLU A 166 21.36 -5.92 4.02
CA GLU A 166 19.99 -6.45 4.01
C GLU A 166 19.53 -6.73 2.59
N SER A 167 19.88 -5.88 1.63
CA SER A 167 19.55 -6.05 0.21
C SER A 167 20.22 -7.29 -0.38
N ILE A 168 21.53 -7.48 -0.15
CA ILE A 168 22.29 -8.65 -0.62
C ILE A 168 21.79 -9.92 0.04
N LYS A 169 21.58 -9.91 1.37
CA LYS A 169 21.06 -11.08 2.10
C LYS A 169 19.69 -11.51 1.55
N THR A 170 18.81 -10.55 1.33
CA THR A 170 17.44 -10.81 0.85
C THR A 170 17.44 -11.29 -0.60
N ALA A 171 18.30 -10.73 -1.47
CA ALA A 171 18.49 -11.21 -2.82
C ALA A 171 19.03 -12.65 -2.85
N ALA A 172 20.07 -12.93 -2.07
CA ALA A 172 20.67 -14.26 -1.97
C ALA A 172 19.66 -15.31 -1.50
N PHE A 173 18.91 -15.03 -0.42
CA PHE A 173 17.82 -15.90 0.01
C PHE A 173 16.81 -16.12 -1.12
N LYS A 174 16.33 -15.06 -1.75
CA LYS A 174 15.30 -15.16 -2.78
C LYS A 174 15.77 -15.96 -4.00
N ILE A 175 17.00 -15.78 -4.45
CA ILE A 175 17.59 -16.56 -5.55
C ILE A 175 17.73 -18.04 -5.16
N SER A 176 18.14 -18.33 -3.92
CA SER A 176 18.25 -19.72 -3.45
C SER A 176 16.91 -20.46 -3.39
N GLN A 177 15.79 -19.74 -3.21
CA GLN A 177 14.46 -20.34 -3.08
C GLN A 177 13.70 -20.36 -4.42
N ASP A 178 13.72 -19.24 -5.14
CA ASP A 178 12.84 -18.96 -6.27
C ASP A 178 13.61 -18.88 -7.61
N GLY A 179 14.95 -18.97 -7.59
CA GLY A 179 15.81 -18.70 -8.74
C GLY A 179 15.81 -17.22 -9.15
N LEU A 180 16.20 -16.96 -10.40
CA LEU A 180 16.38 -15.60 -10.93
C LEU A 180 15.11 -14.98 -11.53
N GLY A 181 13.97 -15.69 -11.53
CA GLY A 181 12.74 -15.26 -12.22
C GLY A 181 12.15 -13.94 -11.71
N SER A 182 12.57 -13.45 -10.54
CA SER A 182 12.17 -12.14 -10.03
C SER A 182 12.93 -10.97 -10.64
N TRP A 183 13.97 -11.24 -11.44
CA TRP A 183 14.77 -10.24 -12.15
C TRP A 183 14.85 -10.54 -13.65
N PRO A 184 13.71 -10.52 -14.37
CA PRO A 184 13.64 -10.99 -15.75
C PRO A 184 14.50 -10.19 -16.73
N SER A 185 14.70 -8.90 -16.47
CA SER A 185 15.52 -8.01 -17.30
C SER A 185 17.01 -8.29 -17.19
N CYS A 186 17.45 -8.88 -16.06
CA CYS A 186 18.85 -9.12 -15.75
C CYS A 186 19.22 -10.59 -15.85
N GLN A 187 18.31 -11.53 -15.57
CA GLN A 187 18.61 -12.96 -15.61
C GLN A 187 19.11 -13.46 -16.97
N ASN A 188 18.67 -12.84 -18.08
CA ASN A 188 19.09 -13.22 -19.43
C ASN A 188 20.50 -12.71 -19.80
N LYS A 189 21.15 -11.99 -18.88
CA LYS A 189 22.48 -11.39 -19.06
C LYS A 189 23.53 -12.01 -18.13
N LEU A 190 23.12 -12.99 -17.31
CA LEU A 190 23.95 -13.70 -16.33
C LEU A 190 24.48 -15.01 -16.89
#